data_AF-A0A3D0DYV8-F1
#
_entry.id   AF-A0A3D0DYV8-F1
#
_cell.length_a   1.000
_cell.length_b   1.000
_cell.length_c   1.000
_cell.angle_alpha   90.00
_cell.angle_beta   90.00
_cell.angle_gamma   90.00
#
_symmetry.space_group_name_H-M   'P 1'
#
loop_
_entity.id
_entity.type
_entity.pdbx_description
1 polymer ?
#
loop_
_entity_poly.entity_id
_entity_poly.type
_entity_poly.pdbx_seq_one_letter_code
_entity_poly.pdbx_strand_id
1 'polypeptide(L)'
;MRSSPIWRLAPGQRLLHRCHDGECVLFNDLSGATHLVDDLTLGLLQALAEAPQPASDLAGDPDPDTLAALDELLAGLAALYLIEAVEC
;
A
#
# COMPACT_ATOMS: atom_id res chain seq x y z
N MET A 1 19.59 -14.68 -6.78
CA MET A 1 18.77 -14.00 -5.77
C MET A 1 17.83 -13.10 -6.54
N ARG A 2 16.52 -13.35 -6.51
CA ARG A 2 15.57 -12.38 -7.06
C ARG A 2 15.53 -11.23 -6.05
N SER A 3 15.90 -10.02 -6.47
CA SER A 3 15.69 -8.83 -5.64
C SER A 3 14.19 -8.74 -5.33
N SER A 4 13.84 -8.39 -4.10
CA SER A 4 12.44 -8.12 -3.74
C SER A 4 11.89 -7.01 -4.63
N PRO A 5 10.64 -7.11 -5.11
CA PRO A 5 10.04 -6.06 -5.92
C PRO A 5 9.99 -4.74 -5.13
N ILE A 6 10.12 -3.63 -5.86
CA ILE A 6 9.87 -2.29 -5.30
C ILE A 6 8.39 -1.98 -5.51
N TRP A 7 7.70 -1.61 -4.44
CA TRP A 7 6.31 -1.19 -4.47
C TRP A 7 6.22 0.31 -4.64
N ARG A 8 5.20 0.78 -5.37
CA ARG A 8 4.87 2.20 -5.50
C ARG A 8 3.36 2.38 -5.62
N LEU A 9 2.88 3.60 -5.40
CA LEU A 9 1.51 3.95 -5.80
C LEU A 9 1.31 3.72 -7.30
N ALA A 10 0.12 3.23 -7.66
CA ALA A 10 -0.27 3.10 -9.04
C ALA A 10 -0.28 4.50 -9.71
N PRO A 11 0.34 4.67 -10.89
CA PRO A 11 0.41 5.95 -11.56
C PRO A 11 -0.97 6.60 -11.72
N GLY A 12 -1.11 7.84 -11.24
CA GLY A 12 -2.36 8.59 -11.28
C GLY A 12 -3.19 8.55 -9.98
N GLN A 13 -2.81 7.73 -8.99
CA GLN A 13 -3.39 7.81 -7.65
C GLN A 13 -3.02 9.12 -6.94
N ARG A 14 -4.00 9.74 -6.29
CA ARG A 14 -3.81 10.95 -5.48
C ARG A 14 -4.02 10.70 -3.99
N LEU A 15 -4.49 9.50 -3.62
CA LEU A 15 -4.83 9.11 -2.25
C LEU A 15 -5.78 10.08 -1.55
N LEU A 16 -6.83 10.52 -2.24
CA LEU A 16 -7.85 11.37 -1.61
C LEU A 16 -8.57 10.57 -0.52
N HIS A 17 -8.44 11.00 0.73
CA HIS A 17 -9.01 10.28 1.87
C HIS A 17 -9.65 11.23 2.88
N ARG A 18 -10.55 10.68 3.70
CA ARG A 18 -11.10 11.36 4.87
C ARG A 18 -11.22 10.35 6.02
N CYS A 19 -10.70 10.74 7.18
CA CYS A 19 -10.67 9.88 8.35
C CYS A 19 -11.71 10.29 9.41
N HIS A 20 -12.23 9.29 10.11
CA HIS A 20 -13.09 9.43 11.27
C HIS A 20 -12.88 8.21 12.19
N ASP A 21 -12.52 8.46 13.45
CA ASP A 21 -12.36 7.43 14.50
C ASP A 21 -11.42 6.25 14.14
N GLY A 22 -10.27 6.55 13.54
CA GLY A 22 -9.25 5.54 13.18
C GLY A 22 -9.55 4.74 11.90
N GLU A 23 -10.67 5.04 11.25
CA GLU A 23 -11.00 4.53 9.92
C GLU A 23 -10.93 5.65 8.90
N CYS A 24 -10.41 5.35 7.73
CA CYS A 24 -10.27 6.28 6.64
C CYS A 24 -11.00 5.77 5.40
N VAL A 25 -11.86 6.61 4.83
CA VAL A 25 -12.45 6.36 3.52
C VAL A 25 -11.48 6.90 2.48
N LEU A 26 -10.91 6.00 1.68
CA LEU A 26 -10.01 6.29 0.57
C LEU A 26 -10.77 6.23 -0.75
N PHE A 27 -10.69 7.29 -1.55
CA PHE A 27 -11.15 7.29 -2.93
C PHE A 27 -10.04 6.79 -3.86
N ASN A 28 -10.37 5.81 -4.69
CA ASN A 28 -9.49 5.22 -5.66
C ASN A 28 -9.67 5.92 -7.01
N ASP A 29 -8.71 6.75 -7.41
CA ASP A 29 -8.79 7.53 -8.64
C ASP A 29 -8.86 6.67 -9.91
N LEU A 30 -8.33 5.44 -9.88
CA LEU A 30 -8.25 4.58 -11.06
C LEU A 30 -9.50 3.71 -11.27
N SER A 31 -10.16 3.29 -10.19
CA SER A 31 -11.40 2.51 -10.28
C SER A 31 -12.67 3.34 -10.07
N GLY A 32 -12.56 4.54 -9.48
CA GLY A 32 -13.69 5.34 -9.04
C GLY A 32 -14.39 4.80 -7.78
N ALA A 33 -13.85 3.76 -7.15
CA ALA A 33 -14.40 3.17 -5.94
C ALA A 33 -13.97 3.92 -4.67
N THR A 34 -14.68 3.67 -3.57
CA THR A 34 -14.25 4.07 -2.22
C THR A 34 -13.99 2.83 -1.39
N HIS A 35 -12.91 2.85 -0.63
CA HIS A 35 -12.49 1.75 0.23
C HIS A 35 -12.35 2.26 1.67
N LEU A 36 -12.83 1.47 2.62
CA LEU A 36 -12.52 1.68 4.03
C LEU A 36 -11.14 1.07 4.29
N VAL A 37 -10.24 1.87 4.83
CA VAL A 37 -8.89 1.44 5.21
C VAL A 37 -8.62 1.87 6.64
N ASP A 38 -7.82 1.10 7.36
CA ASP A 38 -7.34 1.47 8.69
C ASP A 38 -6.13 2.42 8.61
N ASP A 39 -5.74 2.98 9.75
CA ASP A 39 -4.61 3.90 9.86
C ASP A 39 -3.29 3.26 9.40
N LEU A 40 -3.11 1.95 9.61
CA LEU A 40 -1.92 1.21 9.20
C LEU A 40 -1.81 1.17 7.67
N THR A 41 -2.88 0.76 7.00
CA THR A 41 -2.96 0.69 5.54
C THR A 41 -2.81 2.08 4.93
N LEU A 42 -3.46 3.10 5.51
CA LEU A 42 -3.29 4.47 5.05
C LEU A 42 -1.84 4.95 5.20
N GLY A 43 -1.20 4.66 6.33
CA GLY A 43 0.21 5.00 6.58
C GLY A 43 1.15 4.36 5.56
N LEU A 44 0.91 3.10 5.22
CA LEU A 44 1.67 2.40 4.17
C LEU A 44 1.50 3.08 2.80
N LEU A 45 0.26 3.43 2.43
CA LEU A 45 -0.01 4.13 1.17
C LEU A 45 0.66 5.51 1.13
N GLN A 46 0.66 6.23 2.26
CA GLN A 46 1.34 7.53 2.39
C GLN A 46 2.86 7.38 2.26
N ALA A 47 3.47 6.35 2.86
CA ALA A 47 4.91 6.07 2.69
C ALA A 47 5.26 5.83 1.22
N LEU A 48 4.43 5.05 0.52
CA LEU A 48 4.60 4.80 -0.93
C LEU A 48 4.33 6.02 -1.81
N ALA A 49 3.59 7.02 -1.30
CA ALA A 49 3.37 8.29 -1.98
C ALA A 49 4.64 9.15 -1.98
N GLU A 50 5.42 9.09 -0.90
CA GLU A 50 6.68 9.81 -0.76
C GLU A 50 7.78 9.17 -1.62
N ALA A 51 7.91 7.84 -1.58
CA ALA A 51 8.87 7.12 -2.41
C ALA A 51 8.48 5.66 -2.65
N PRO A 52 8.84 5.08 -3.82
CA PRO A 52 8.81 3.63 -4.01
C PRO A 52 9.74 2.91 -3.03
N GLN A 53 9.27 1.83 -2.40
CA GLN A 53 10.00 1.11 -1.36
C GLN A 53 9.85 -0.42 -1.48
N PRO A 54 10.86 -1.21 -1.10
CA PRO A 54 10.72 -2.66 -1.00
C PRO A 54 9.85 -3.05 0.21
N ALA A 55 9.23 -4.23 0.17
CA ALA A 55 8.39 -4.74 1.26
C ALA A 55 9.12 -4.79 2.62
N SER A 56 10.42 -5.08 2.62
CA SER A 56 11.25 -5.09 3.84
C SER A 56 11.28 -3.76 4.58
N ASP A 57 11.21 -2.65 3.84
CA ASP A 57 11.30 -1.31 4.43
C ASP A 57 9.92 -0.84 4.92
N LEU A 58 8.83 -1.39 4.37
CA LEU A 58 7.46 -1.14 4.78
C LEU A 58 7.06 -1.91 6.05
N ALA A 59 7.63 -3.10 6.27
CA ALA A 59 7.23 -3.99 7.38
C ALA A 59 7.56 -3.42 8.77
N GLY A 60 8.63 -2.62 8.88
CA GLY A 60 9.12 -2.07 10.16
C GLY A 60 9.76 -3.13 11.08
N ASP A 61 9.10 -4.28 11.27
CA ASP A 61 9.60 -5.49 11.92
C ASP A 61 9.82 -6.59 10.86
N PRO A 62 11.04 -7.14 10.72
CA PRO A 62 11.34 -8.19 9.77
C PRO A 62 10.90 -9.59 10.23
N ASP A 63 10.01 -9.73 11.20
CA ASP A 63 9.52 -11.03 11.61
C ASP A 63 8.74 -11.74 10.46
N PRO A 64 8.86 -13.07 10.33
CA PRO A 64 8.28 -13.78 9.18
C PRO A 64 6.75 -13.67 9.07
N ASP A 65 6.04 -13.56 10.19
CA ASP A 65 4.58 -13.52 10.20
C ASP A 65 4.07 -12.14 9.75
N THR A 66 4.74 -11.06 10.19
CA THR A 66 4.48 -9.68 9.72
C THR A 66 4.79 -9.54 8.23
N LEU A 67 5.89 -10.12 7.76
CA LEU A 67 6.22 -10.10 6.32
C LEU A 67 5.17 -10.83 5.48
N ALA A 68 4.67 -11.98 5.94
CA ALA A 68 3.62 -12.71 5.25
C ALA A 68 2.29 -11.94 5.23
N ALA A 69 1.91 -11.32 6.35
CA ALA A 69 0.72 -10.47 6.42
C ALA A 69 0.85 -9.22 5.53
N LEU A 70 2.04 -8.62 5.47
CA LEU A 70 2.33 -7.50 4.59
C LEU A 70 2.22 -7.91 3.11
N ASP A 71 2.76 -9.08 2.73
CA ASP A 71 2.65 -9.57 1.34
C ASP A 71 1.18 -9.77 0.93
N GLU A 72 0.33 -10.29 1.83
CA GLU A 72 -1.11 -10.42 1.57
C GLU A 72 -1.79 -9.05 1.42
N LEU A 73 -1.46 -8.08 2.29
CA LEU A 73 -1.96 -6.72 2.21
C LEU A 73 -1.55 -6.05 0.88
N LEU A 74 -0.28 -6.14 0.50
CA LEU A 74 0.25 -5.56 -0.74
C LEU A 74 -0.43 -6.19 -1.97
N ALA A 75 -0.63 -7.51 -1.96
CA ALA A 75 -1.38 -8.19 -3.02
C ALA A 75 -2.83 -7.69 -3.13
N GLY A 76 -3.50 -7.49 -1.99
CA GLY A 76 -4.85 -6.92 -1.93
C GLY A 76 -4.91 -5.50 -2.50
N LEU A 77 -3.99 -4.62 -2.09
CA LEU A 77 -3.92 -3.24 -2.57
C LEU A 77 -3.60 -3.16 -4.07
N ALA A 78 -2.74 -4.08 -4.57
CA ALA A 78 -2.42 -4.17 -5.99
C ALA A 78 -3.63 -4.64 -6.81
N ALA A 79 -4.40 -5.60 -6.30
CA ALA A 79 -5.64 -6.04 -6.94
C ALA A 79 -6.71 -4.93 -7.01
N LEU A 80 -6.62 -3.93 -6.13
CA LEU A 80 -7.45 -2.72 -6.15
C LEU A 80 -6.90 -1.60 -7.03
N TYR A 81 -5.76 -1.76 -7.72
CA TYR A 81 -5.09 -0.70 -8.48
C TYR A 81 -4.69 0.52 -7.63
N LEU A 82 -4.40 0.31 -6.33
CA LEU A 82 -3.88 1.37 -5.46
C LEU A 82 -2.35 1.43 -5.53
N ILE A 83 -1.70 0.28 -5.67
CA ILE A 83 -0.25 0.14 -5.78
C ILE A 83 0.11 -0.81 -6.91
N GLU A 84 1.38 -0.81 -7.29
CA GLU A 84 1.94 -1.79 -8.22
C GLU A 84 3.37 -2.18 -7.84
N ALA A 85 3.74 -3.41 -8.18
CA ALA A 85 5.11 -3.89 -8.07
C ALA A 85 5.89 -3.53 -9.33
N VAL A 86 7.08 -3.00 -9.15
CA VAL A 86 8.05 -2.72 -10.21
C VAL A 86 9.22 -3.67 -10.04
N GLU A 87 9.54 -4.40 -11.12
CA GLU A 87 10.76 -5.22 -11.16
C GLU A 87 11.98 -4.30 -11.26
N CYS A 88 12.98 -4.54 -10.40
CA CYS A 88 14.28 -3.89 -10.45
C CYS A 88 15.16 -4.39 -11.60
#